data_AF-A0A812K5V8-F1
#
_entry.id   AF-A0A812K5V8-F1
#
_cell.length_a   1.000
_cell.length_b   1.000
_cell.length_c   1.000
_cell.angle_alpha   90.00
_cell.angle_beta   90.00
_cell.angle_gamma   90.00
#
_symmetry.space_group_name_H-M   'P 1'
#
loop_
_entity.id
_entity.type
_entity.pdbx_description
1 polymer ?
#
loop_
_entity_poly.entity_id
_entity_poly.type
_entity_poly.pdbx_seq_one_letter_code
_entity_poly.pdbx_strand_id
1 'polypeptide(L)'
;MRAEHVLQEFERLEALREADLIKRYKSNGFAHSADLSKEEVLSSLKEYVLFQEMSLSHLRQICKEKNLALRGEHRRAEMLGLVTAESWQRFQIPVLKMPSLLVAQGLLDQLQRFEKKDIPQLRHECRKRNLPAESYPRKQDLINRLRNHLVWAQMTVAGLKEECDARGVKWQHVKVADASSHMLKMHAERAEKKEMIEALHAWMVTEMLELKGIPVKTVGHECALSIFTEVERYESMPSSLLQAEYATLGMPSEPQLEDKELLRRLKQVLIWSQFSVDDLVKECEARELSTGGFPSRPSEADKVQVLMDRLILSLGVDGWEKQGIPVYRLTSLEAAIVIVEELGRLEGAKQADVSAAYRLLGLPHEALDKAAMISRLKHYLVWQELRPAELRKECVKHGLPAMGDPEELIAQLVLKNWGVLPEDWDAPDPPDWSRFQPPPRQSRPAPAPPSAKVAASFRELGLDVSASHEQVRKAYRKLALQYHPDKNPGLQQEQAVKKFQVITSSYETVLDHMKKLSV
;
A
#
# COMPACT_ATOMS: atom_id res chain seq x y z
N MET A 1 -54.19 -35.07 10.90
CA MET A 1 -53.62 -34.35 12.06
C MET A 1 -52.44 -33.45 11.67
N ARG A 2 -51.20 -33.94 11.46
CA ARG A 2 -50.05 -33.03 11.16
C ARG A 2 -50.15 -32.31 9.80
N ALA A 3 -50.60 -33.00 8.74
CA ALA A 3 -50.77 -32.39 7.41
C ALA A 3 -51.89 -31.33 7.38
N GLU A 4 -53.02 -31.59 8.06
CA GLU A 4 -54.12 -30.61 8.19
C GLU A 4 -53.67 -29.38 8.97
N HIS A 5 -52.86 -29.55 10.02
CA HIS A 5 -52.27 -28.44 10.77
C HIS A 5 -51.36 -27.56 9.89
N VAL A 6 -50.51 -28.19 9.06
CA VAL A 6 -49.65 -27.45 8.11
C VAL A 6 -50.48 -26.65 7.10
N LEU A 7 -51.52 -27.25 6.52
CA LEU A 7 -52.40 -26.58 5.55
C LEU A 7 -53.15 -25.40 6.20
N GLN A 8 -53.64 -25.56 7.42
CA GLN A 8 -54.26 -24.46 8.18
C GLN A 8 -53.28 -23.32 8.47
N GLU A 9 -52.02 -23.62 8.81
CA GLU A 9 -51.00 -22.58 8.98
C GLU A 9 -50.64 -21.90 7.65
N PHE A 10 -50.68 -22.61 6.52
CA PHE A 10 -50.46 -22.01 5.20
C PHE A 10 -51.56 -21.01 4.84
N GLU A 11 -52.83 -21.39 5.01
CA GLU A 11 -53.98 -20.49 4.78
C GLU A 11 -53.89 -19.26 5.69
N ARG A 12 -53.51 -19.45 6.97
CA ARG A 12 -53.27 -18.35 7.90
C ARG A 12 -52.17 -17.41 7.42
N LEU A 13 -51.06 -17.93 6.91
CA LEU A 13 -49.97 -17.12 6.38
C LEU A 13 -50.44 -16.32 5.14
N GLU A 14 -51.16 -16.93 4.22
CA GLU A 14 -51.67 -16.27 3.01
C GLU A 14 -52.65 -15.12 3.34
N ALA A 15 -53.43 -15.27 4.40
CA ALA A 15 -54.38 -14.26 4.87
C ALA A 15 -53.73 -13.07 5.59
N LEU A 16 -52.46 -13.16 5.99
CA LEU A 16 -51.78 -12.07 6.70
C LEU A 16 -51.42 -10.90 5.78
N ARG A 17 -51.47 -9.69 6.36
CA ARG A 17 -50.92 -8.49 5.72
C ARG A 17 -49.40 -8.59 5.65
N GLU A 18 -48.82 -7.92 4.66
CA GLU A 18 -47.38 -7.95 4.41
C GLU A 18 -46.53 -7.53 5.62
N ALA A 19 -46.95 -6.50 6.37
CA ALA A 19 -46.27 -6.08 7.59
C ALA A 19 -46.24 -7.18 8.67
N ASP A 20 -47.35 -7.93 8.81
CA ASP A 20 -47.48 -9.02 9.77
C ASP A 20 -46.67 -10.25 9.33
N LEU A 21 -46.60 -10.51 8.02
CA LEU A 21 -45.73 -11.52 7.42
C LEU A 21 -44.25 -11.23 7.67
N ILE A 22 -43.80 -9.99 7.40
CA ILE A 22 -42.42 -9.56 7.66
C ILE A 22 -42.07 -9.71 9.14
N LYS A 23 -43.00 -9.35 10.04
CA LYS A 23 -42.80 -9.52 11.48
C LYS A 23 -42.60 -10.99 11.85
N ARG A 24 -43.40 -11.90 11.30
CA ARG A 24 -43.28 -13.35 11.55
C ARG A 24 -42.02 -13.94 10.90
N TYR A 25 -41.65 -13.48 9.71
CA TYR A 25 -40.41 -13.82 9.01
C TYR A 25 -39.17 -13.50 9.83
N LYS A 26 -39.08 -12.26 10.34
CA LYS A 26 -38.00 -11.83 11.25
C LYS A 26 -37.99 -12.62 12.56
N SER A 27 -39.17 -12.88 13.14
CA SER A 27 -39.30 -13.62 14.40
C SER A 27 -38.85 -15.08 14.28
N ASN A 28 -38.99 -15.68 13.10
CA ASN A 28 -38.49 -17.03 12.80
C ASN A 28 -36.99 -17.06 12.47
N GLY A 29 -36.29 -15.91 12.48
CA GLY A 29 -34.85 -15.83 12.31
C GLY A 29 -34.36 -15.63 10.88
N PHE A 30 -35.24 -15.26 9.94
CA PHE A 30 -34.84 -14.95 8.58
C PHE A 30 -34.37 -13.50 8.39
N ALA A 31 -33.45 -13.30 7.44
CA ALA A 31 -32.91 -11.99 7.07
C ALA A 31 -33.82 -11.25 6.09
N HIS A 32 -34.53 -10.22 6.55
CA HIS A 32 -35.40 -9.42 5.69
C HIS A 32 -34.69 -8.22 5.05
N SER A 33 -34.92 -8.01 3.75
CA SER A 33 -34.59 -6.81 2.99
C SER A 33 -35.82 -6.26 2.29
N ALA A 34 -35.83 -4.95 2.05
CA ALA A 34 -36.93 -4.27 1.35
C ALA A 34 -37.15 -4.79 -0.08
N ASP A 35 -36.14 -5.45 -0.66
CA ASP A 35 -36.19 -5.98 -2.02
C ASP A 35 -36.85 -7.37 -2.11
N LEU A 36 -37.14 -8.02 -0.98
CA LEU A 36 -37.85 -9.31 -0.96
C LEU A 36 -39.33 -9.10 -1.30
N SER A 37 -39.84 -9.88 -2.25
CA SER A 37 -41.27 -9.85 -2.56
C SER A 37 -42.10 -10.54 -1.46
N LYS A 38 -43.38 -10.17 -1.36
CA LYS A 38 -44.34 -10.84 -0.47
C LYS A 38 -44.39 -12.36 -0.72
N GLU A 39 -44.27 -12.78 -1.99
CA GLU A 39 -44.32 -14.19 -2.39
C GLU A 39 -43.09 -14.96 -1.92
N GLU A 40 -41.89 -14.39 -2.00
CA GLU A 40 -40.65 -14.99 -1.51
C GLU A 40 -40.67 -15.17 0.02
N VAL A 41 -41.18 -14.16 0.74
CA VAL A 41 -41.37 -14.22 2.19
C VAL A 41 -42.37 -15.33 2.56
N LEU A 42 -43.50 -15.41 1.85
CA LEU A 42 -44.51 -16.46 2.05
C LEU A 42 -43.95 -17.85 1.77
N SER A 43 -43.23 -18.03 0.66
CA SER A 43 -42.63 -19.31 0.28
C SER A 43 -41.67 -19.80 1.37
N SER A 44 -40.78 -18.92 1.82
CA SER A 44 -39.81 -19.23 2.89
C SER A 44 -40.49 -19.56 4.23
N LEU A 45 -41.59 -18.86 4.57
CA LEU A 45 -42.37 -19.13 5.79
C LEU A 45 -43.09 -20.48 5.71
N LYS A 46 -43.64 -20.83 4.55
CA LYS A 46 -44.28 -22.13 4.31
C LYS A 46 -43.26 -23.27 4.42
N GLU A 47 -42.08 -23.10 3.83
CA GLU A 47 -40.97 -24.04 3.93
C GLU A 47 -40.55 -24.23 5.40
N TYR A 48 -40.47 -23.15 6.17
CA TYR A 48 -40.15 -23.20 7.59
C TYR A 48 -41.19 -23.96 8.42
N VAL A 49 -42.49 -23.75 8.16
CA VAL A 49 -43.58 -24.49 8.82
C VAL A 49 -43.48 -26.00 8.50
N LEU A 50 -43.13 -26.37 7.27
CA LEU A 50 -42.86 -27.77 6.93
C LEU A 50 -41.72 -28.31 7.79
N PHE A 51 -40.58 -27.61 7.86
CA PHE A 51 -39.42 -28.04 8.65
C PHE A 51 -39.72 -28.19 10.15
N GLN A 52 -40.62 -27.38 10.72
CA GLN A 52 -41.05 -27.52 12.11
C GLN A 52 -41.75 -28.87 12.38
N GLU A 53 -42.62 -29.29 11.45
CA GLU A 53 -43.46 -30.48 11.60
C GLU A 53 -42.79 -31.79 11.14
N MET A 54 -41.72 -31.69 10.34
CA MET A 54 -40.94 -32.84 9.88
C MET A 54 -40.19 -33.56 11.01
N SER A 55 -39.95 -34.87 10.87
CA SER A 55 -39.13 -35.65 11.82
C SER A 55 -37.67 -35.20 11.84
N LEU A 56 -36.98 -35.37 12.97
CA LEU A 56 -35.56 -35.00 13.13
C LEU A 56 -34.63 -35.70 12.12
N SER A 57 -34.92 -36.94 11.73
CA SER A 57 -34.14 -37.70 10.73
C SER A 57 -34.19 -37.02 9.35
N HIS A 58 -35.39 -36.71 8.87
CA HIS A 58 -35.57 -35.98 7.61
C HIS A 58 -35.00 -34.56 7.67
N LEU A 59 -35.16 -33.83 8.78
CA LEU A 59 -34.56 -32.50 8.91
C LEU A 59 -33.03 -32.54 8.84
N ARG A 60 -32.39 -33.58 9.42
CA ARG A 60 -30.94 -33.81 9.28
C ARG A 60 -30.55 -34.11 7.84
N GLN A 61 -31.35 -34.88 7.11
CA GLN A 61 -31.09 -35.17 5.70
C GLN A 61 -31.12 -33.89 4.85
N ILE A 62 -32.13 -33.04 5.04
CA ILE A 62 -32.23 -31.74 4.34
C ILE A 62 -31.05 -30.84 4.66
N CYS A 63 -30.64 -30.79 5.93
CA CYS A 63 -29.44 -30.04 6.31
C CYS A 63 -28.18 -30.57 5.61
N LYS A 64 -28.03 -31.89 5.45
CA LYS A 64 -26.92 -32.49 4.69
C LYS A 64 -27.00 -32.16 3.19
N GLU A 65 -28.18 -32.26 2.59
CA GLU A 65 -28.41 -31.93 1.17
C GLU A 65 -28.10 -30.45 0.87
N LYS A 66 -28.41 -29.55 1.82
CA LYS A 66 -28.04 -28.13 1.76
C LYS A 66 -26.59 -27.83 2.17
N ASN A 67 -25.74 -28.85 2.37
CA ASN A 67 -24.35 -28.72 2.82
C ASN A 67 -24.18 -27.90 4.14
N LEU A 68 -25.18 -27.95 5.03
CA LEU A 68 -25.12 -27.29 6.33
C LEU A 68 -24.32 -28.16 7.31
N ALA A 69 -23.26 -27.60 7.90
CA ALA A 69 -22.34 -28.33 8.77
C ALA A 69 -23.00 -28.73 10.10
N LEU A 70 -23.45 -29.99 10.19
CA LEU A 70 -23.98 -30.59 11.42
C LEU A 70 -22.82 -31.17 12.26
N ARG A 71 -22.52 -30.54 13.40
CA ARG A 71 -21.60 -31.07 14.44
C ARG A 71 -22.38 -31.82 15.53
N GLY A 72 -22.65 -33.11 15.32
CA GLY A 72 -23.16 -34.03 16.36
C GLY A 72 -24.70 -34.07 16.51
N GLU A 73 -25.18 -34.35 17.72
CA GLU A 73 -26.63 -34.40 18.02
C GLU A 73 -27.22 -32.99 18.19
N HIS A 74 -27.82 -32.48 17.11
CA HIS A 74 -28.50 -31.19 17.15
C HIS A 74 -29.96 -31.30 17.59
N ARG A 75 -30.39 -30.33 18.40
CA ARG A 75 -31.81 -30.09 18.71
C ARG A 75 -32.53 -29.53 17.48
N ARG A 76 -33.86 -29.72 17.37
CA ARG A 76 -34.67 -29.15 16.26
C ARG A 76 -34.41 -27.65 16.07
N ALA A 77 -34.36 -26.89 17.16
CA ALA A 77 -34.13 -25.45 17.14
C ALA A 77 -32.79 -25.05 16.49
N GLU A 78 -31.73 -25.83 16.71
CA GLU A 78 -30.41 -25.58 16.10
C GLU A 78 -30.45 -25.85 14.59
N MET A 79 -31.06 -26.95 14.17
CA MET A 79 -31.23 -27.27 12.75
C MET A 79 -32.11 -26.24 12.02
N LEU A 80 -33.20 -25.78 12.64
CA LEU A 80 -34.01 -24.70 12.09
C LEU A 80 -33.21 -23.40 12.00
N GLY A 81 -32.35 -23.10 12.98
CA GLY A 81 -31.43 -21.97 12.92
C GLY A 81 -30.41 -22.05 11.78
N LEU A 82 -29.90 -23.25 11.45
CA LEU A 82 -29.00 -23.45 10.30
C LEU A 82 -29.71 -23.18 8.97
N VAL A 83 -30.96 -23.63 8.84
CA VAL A 83 -31.76 -23.40 7.64
C VAL A 83 -32.07 -21.92 7.45
N THR A 84 -32.40 -21.21 8.52
CA THR A 84 -32.63 -19.76 8.43
C THR A 84 -31.34 -18.97 8.24
N ALA A 85 -30.19 -19.49 8.70
CA ALA A 85 -28.86 -18.89 8.48
C ALA A 85 -28.50 -18.73 6.98
N GLU A 86 -29.03 -19.58 6.10
CA GLU A 86 -28.85 -19.46 4.64
C GLU A 86 -29.32 -18.09 4.12
N SER A 87 -30.45 -17.59 4.64
CA SER A 87 -30.98 -16.26 4.27
C SER A 87 -30.05 -15.10 4.63
N TRP A 88 -29.11 -15.31 5.57
CA TRP A 88 -28.13 -14.31 6.01
C TRP A 88 -26.83 -14.35 5.20
N GLN A 89 -26.55 -15.45 4.48
CA GLN A 89 -25.31 -15.61 3.70
C GLN A 89 -25.15 -14.52 2.63
N ARG A 90 -26.25 -14.13 1.96
CA ARG A 90 -26.25 -13.04 0.97
C ARG A 90 -25.78 -11.69 1.51
N PHE A 91 -25.98 -11.46 2.81
CA PHE A 91 -25.53 -10.25 3.51
C PHE A 91 -24.17 -10.40 4.18
N GLN A 92 -23.56 -11.59 4.10
CA GLN A 92 -22.30 -11.94 4.76
C GLN A 92 -22.32 -11.68 6.27
N ILE A 93 -23.48 -11.94 6.91
CA ILE A 93 -23.65 -11.85 8.37
C ILE A 93 -23.64 -13.28 8.95
N PRO A 94 -22.66 -13.64 9.79
CA PRO A 94 -22.59 -14.98 10.39
C PRO A 94 -23.55 -15.07 11.59
N VAL A 95 -24.85 -15.22 11.36
CA VAL A 95 -25.91 -15.15 12.40
C VAL A 95 -25.67 -16.10 13.58
N LEU A 96 -25.08 -17.27 13.33
CA LEU A 96 -24.75 -18.28 14.36
C LEU A 96 -23.64 -17.83 15.31
N LYS A 97 -22.77 -16.91 14.86
CA LYS A 97 -21.70 -16.31 15.66
C LYS A 97 -22.16 -15.07 16.42
N MET A 98 -23.43 -14.67 16.29
CA MET A 98 -23.99 -13.46 16.89
C MET A 98 -24.63 -13.74 18.27
N PRO A 99 -24.70 -12.73 19.16
CA PRO A 99 -25.30 -12.89 20.49
C PRO A 99 -26.80 -13.17 20.44
N SER A 100 -27.51 -12.61 19.45
CA SER A 100 -28.94 -12.83 19.23
C SER A 100 -29.37 -12.45 17.82
N LEU A 101 -30.52 -12.99 17.39
CA LEU A 101 -31.15 -12.64 16.12
C LEU A 101 -31.52 -11.15 16.03
N LEU A 102 -31.88 -10.52 17.15
CA LEU A 102 -32.19 -9.10 17.21
C LEU A 102 -30.97 -8.25 16.85
N VAL A 103 -29.79 -8.62 17.35
CA VAL A 103 -28.53 -7.94 17.02
C VAL A 103 -28.18 -8.12 15.54
N ALA A 104 -28.35 -9.32 15.00
CA ALA A 104 -28.12 -9.59 13.59
C ALA A 104 -29.07 -8.77 12.68
N GLN A 105 -30.35 -8.68 13.03
CA GLN A 105 -31.31 -7.86 12.27
C GLN A 105 -31.00 -6.36 12.38
N GLY A 106 -30.63 -5.87 13.57
CA GLY A 106 -30.21 -4.49 13.75
C GLY A 106 -28.98 -4.13 12.89
N LEU A 107 -28.05 -5.07 12.73
CA LEU A 107 -26.92 -4.91 11.81
C LEU A 107 -27.35 -4.87 10.35
N LEU A 108 -28.22 -5.78 9.93
CA LEU A 108 -28.74 -5.80 8.55
C LEU A 108 -29.42 -4.46 8.21
N ASP A 109 -30.26 -3.95 9.11
CA ASP A 109 -30.92 -2.66 8.95
C ASP A 109 -29.90 -1.50 8.86
N GLN A 110 -28.77 -1.57 9.59
CA GLN A 110 -27.68 -0.59 9.47
C GLN A 110 -26.95 -0.70 8.12
N LEU A 111 -26.66 -1.90 7.62
CA LEU A 111 -25.99 -2.11 6.34
C LEU A 111 -26.84 -1.60 5.16
N GLN A 112 -28.15 -1.89 5.18
CA GLN A 112 -29.09 -1.37 4.17
C GLN A 112 -29.16 0.16 4.17
N ARG A 113 -28.96 0.81 5.32
CA ARG A 113 -28.84 2.28 5.38
C ARG A 113 -27.54 2.75 4.73
N PHE A 114 -26.43 2.04 4.90
CA PHE A 114 -25.17 2.38 4.24
C PHE A 114 -25.24 2.18 2.72
N GLU A 115 -25.93 1.16 2.23
CA GLU A 115 -26.15 0.97 0.78
C GLU A 115 -26.85 2.16 0.12
N LYS A 116 -27.70 2.89 0.87
CA LYS A 116 -28.39 4.09 0.39
C LYS A 116 -27.53 5.36 0.43
N LYS A 117 -26.38 5.35 1.11
CA LYS A 117 -25.49 6.52 1.23
C LYS A 117 -24.62 6.71 -0.02
N ASP A 118 -24.16 7.94 -0.22
CA ASP A 118 -23.17 8.29 -1.23
C ASP A 118 -21.73 8.02 -0.75
N ILE A 119 -20.76 8.11 -1.67
CA ILE A 119 -19.34 7.85 -1.36
C ILE A 119 -18.81 8.81 -0.29
N PRO A 120 -19.02 10.15 -0.36
CA PRO A 120 -18.57 11.08 0.68
C PRO A 120 -19.10 10.75 2.08
N GLN A 121 -20.39 10.41 2.20
CA GLN A 121 -21.00 10.02 3.47
C GLN A 121 -20.42 8.70 3.99
N LEU A 122 -20.20 7.72 3.12
CA LEU A 122 -19.58 6.44 3.51
C LEU A 122 -18.13 6.63 3.98
N ARG A 123 -17.37 7.51 3.32
CA ARG A 123 -16.01 7.90 3.76
C ARG A 123 -16.04 8.53 5.15
N HIS A 124 -17.00 9.42 5.40
CA HIS A 124 -17.19 10.02 6.72
C HIS A 124 -17.49 8.95 7.80
N GLU A 125 -18.36 7.99 7.50
CA GLU A 125 -18.67 6.87 8.41
C GLU A 125 -17.47 5.96 8.68
N CYS A 126 -16.62 5.73 7.68
CA CYS A 126 -15.37 4.99 7.84
C CYS A 126 -14.38 5.74 8.74
N ARG A 127 -14.15 7.04 8.48
CA ARG A 127 -13.25 7.89 9.29
C ARG A 127 -13.70 7.98 10.74
N LYS A 128 -15.01 8.11 10.98
CA LYS A 128 -15.60 8.09 12.33
C LYS A 128 -15.27 6.82 13.12
N ARG A 129 -14.99 5.71 12.42
CA ARG A 129 -14.68 4.39 12.99
C ARG A 129 -13.19 4.04 12.87
N ASN A 130 -12.33 4.99 12.53
CA ASN A 130 -10.89 4.79 12.29
C ASN A 130 -10.59 3.73 11.21
N LEU A 131 -11.46 3.59 10.22
CA LEU A 131 -11.23 2.71 9.07
C LEU A 131 -10.59 3.51 7.92
N PRO A 132 -9.65 2.93 7.16
CA PRO A 132 -9.09 3.59 5.99
C PRO A 132 -10.16 3.93 4.97
N ALA A 133 -10.20 5.20 4.59
CA ALA A 133 -11.21 5.75 3.70
C ALA A 133 -10.51 6.44 2.52
N GLU A 134 -10.40 5.71 1.40
CA GLU A 134 -9.61 6.18 0.27
C GLU A 134 -10.16 7.49 -0.32
N SER A 135 -9.35 8.19 -1.11
CA SER A 135 -9.71 9.35 -1.93
C SER A 135 -10.71 8.98 -3.03
N TYR A 136 -10.46 7.87 -3.74
CA TYR A 136 -11.32 7.39 -4.83
C TYR A 136 -11.74 5.91 -4.65
N PRO A 137 -12.52 5.58 -3.60
CA PRO A 137 -12.92 4.22 -3.32
C PRO A 137 -14.08 3.78 -4.23
N ARG A 138 -14.15 2.48 -4.53
CA ARG A 138 -15.41 1.91 -5.01
C ARG A 138 -16.39 1.89 -3.84
N LYS A 139 -17.66 2.23 -4.11
CA LYS A 139 -18.72 2.24 -3.09
C LYS A 139 -18.80 0.93 -2.31
N GLN A 140 -18.66 -0.21 -2.99
CA GLN A 140 -18.72 -1.54 -2.38
C GLN A 140 -17.54 -1.81 -1.43
N ASP A 141 -16.36 -1.26 -1.69
CA ASP A 141 -15.19 -1.47 -0.82
C ASP A 141 -15.40 -0.79 0.54
N LEU A 142 -15.96 0.42 0.55
CA LEU A 142 -16.33 1.10 1.79
C LEU A 142 -17.42 0.34 2.57
N ILE A 143 -18.45 -0.14 1.86
CA ILE A 143 -19.53 -0.91 2.47
C ILE A 143 -19.00 -2.21 3.08
N ASN A 144 -18.14 -2.93 2.37
CA ASN A 144 -17.52 -4.16 2.85
C ASN A 144 -16.69 -3.92 4.12
N ARG A 145 -15.91 -2.84 4.19
CA ARG A 145 -15.15 -2.47 5.39
C ARG A 145 -16.04 -2.11 6.56
N LEU A 146 -17.05 -1.26 6.34
CA LEU A 146 -18.03 -0.90 7.37
C LEU A 146 -18.77 -2.12 7.88
N ARG A 147 -19.14 -3.03 6.97
CA ARG A 147 -19.77 -4.30 7.31
C ARG A 147 -18.88 -5.16 8.18
N ASN A 148 -17.64 -5.43 7.75
CA ASN A 148 -16.71 -6.27 8.50
C ASN A 148 -16.49 -5.69 9.91
N HIS A 149 -16.28 -4.37 10.01
CA HIS A 149 -16.18 -3.67 11.29
C HIS A 149 -17.41 -3.87 12.18
N LEU A 150 -18.61 -3.66 11.64
CA LEU A 150 -19.86 -3.79 12.39
C LEU A 150 -20.14 -5.24 12.81
N VAL A 151 -19.88 -6.20 11.92
CA VAL A 151 -20.05 -7.63 12.18
C VAL A 151 -19.10 -8.05 13.31
N TRP A 152 -17.80 -7.78 13.19
CA TRP A 152 -16.82 -8.13 14.22
C TRP A 152 -17.11 -7.44 15.57
N ALA A 153 -17.55 -6.18 15.55
CA ALA A 153 -17.94 -5.48 16.78
C ALA A 153 -19.08 -6.17 17.54
N GLN A 154 -20.01 -6.81 16.83
CA GLN A 154 -21.18 -7.46 17.43
C GLN A 154 -21.02 -8.96 17.66
N MET A 155 -20.05 -9.62 17.01
CA MET A 155 -19.82 -11.06 17.17
C MET A 155 -19.50 -11.46 18.62
N THR A 156 -19.82 -12.71 18.94
CA THR A 156 -19.44 -13.34 20.22
C THR A 156 -17.93 -13.58 20.28
N VAL A 157 -17.38 -13.72 21.50
CA VAL A 157 -15.95 -14.01 21.71
C VAL A 157 -15.54 -15.31 21.02
N ALA A 158 -16.35 -16.37 21.15
CA ALA A 158 -16.10 -17.64 20.47
C ALA A 158 -16.12 -17.48 18.93
N GLY A 159 -17.09 -16.73 18.39
CA GLY A 159 -17.17 -16.45 16.97
C GLY A 159 -15.98 -15.66 16.44
N LEU A 160 -15.46 -14.70 17.22
CA LEU A 160 -14.25 -13.94 16.88
C LEU A 160 -13.00 -14.82 16.89
N LYS A 161 -12.86 -15.74 17.85
CA LYS A 161 -11.75 -16.70 17.88
C LYS A 161 -11.74 -17.56 16.62
N GLU A 162 -12.89 -18.15 16.26
CA GLU A 162 -13.02 -18.91 15.01
C GLU A 162 -12.71 -18.07 13.76
N GLU A 163 -13.06 -16.78 13.76
CA GLU A 163 -12.78 -15.88 12.64
C GLU A 163 -11.29 -15.52 12.52
N CYS A 164 -10.63 -15.28 13.66
CA CYS A 164 -9.18 -15.10 13.72
C CYS A 164 -8.45 -16.36 13.25
N ASP A 165 -8.87 -17.53 13.73
CA ASP A 165 -8.27 -18.82 13.36
C ASP A 165 -8.43 -19.11 11.87
N ALA A 166 -9.63 -18.88 11.31
CA ALA A 166 -9.91 -19.07 9.88
C ALA A 166 -9.06 -18.15 8.98
N ARG A 167 -8.69 -16.96 9.47
CA ARG A 167 -7.88 -15.96 8.75
C ARG A 167 -6.39 -16.00 9.11
N GLY A 168 -5.98 -16.91 10.01
CA GLY A 168 -4.61 -16.99 10.51
C GLY A 168 -4.12 -15.76 11.29
N VAL A 169 -5.05 -15.00 11.87
CA VAL A 169 -4.75 -13.75 12.60
C VAL A 169 -4.28 -14.07 14.00
N LYS A 170 -3.05 -13.66 14.33
CA LYS A 170 -2.47 -13.79 15.67
C LYS A 170 -3.01 -12.67 16.58
N TRP A 171 -3.40 -13.04 17.79
CA TRP A 171 -3.85 -12.14 18.86
C TRP A 171 -3.27 -12.61 20.21
N GLN A 172 -3.09 -11.71 21.17
CA GLN A 172 -2.53 -12.04 22.47
C GLN A 172 -3.64 -12.46 23.43
N HIS A 173 -3.43 -13.60 24.09
CA HIS A 173 -4.35 -14.02 25.14
C HIS A 173 -4.10 -13.18 26.39
N VAL A 174 -5.10 -12.43 26.83
CA VAL A 174 -5.03 -11.71 28.11
C VAL A 174 -5.09 -12.77 29.22
N LYS A 175 -3.94 -13.13 29.80
CA LYS A 175 -3.89 -14.07 30.93
C LYS A 175 -4.51 -13.41 32.15
N VAL A 176 -5.73 -13.81 32.50
CA VAL A 176 -6.33 -13.48 33.78
C VAL A 176 -5.84 -14.53 34.78
N ALA A 177 -4.95 -14.16 35.69
CA ALA A 177 -4.66 -14.98 36.86
C ALA A 177 -5.99 -15.23 37.60
N ASP A 178 -6.27 -16.47 38.03
CA ASP A 178 -7.51 -16.91 38.66
C ASP A 178 -8.12 -15.86 39.60
N ALA A 179 -8.93 -14.97 39.04
CA ALA A 179 -9.44 -13.80 39.74
C ALA A 179 -10.87 -14.09 40.18
N SER A 180 -11.06 -14.11 41.49
CA SER A 180 -12.26 -14.52 42.21
C SER A 180 -13.49 -13.60 42.03
N SER A 181 -13.48 -12.63 41.10
CA SER A 181 -14.55 -11.64 40.90
C SER A 181 -15.10 -11.61 39.47
N HIS A 182 -16.42 -11.74 39.34
CA HIS A 182 -17.16 -11.72 38.07
C HIS A 182 -16.90 -10.43 37.25
N MET A 183 -16.71 -9.28 37.90
CA MET A 183 -16.41 -8.03 37.20
C MET A 183 -15.06 -8.06 36.46
N LEU A 184 -14.03 -8.66 37.07
CA LEU A 184 -12.70 -8.77 36.45
C LEU A 184 -12.73 -9.68 35.22
N LYS A 185 -13.49 -10.78 35.28
CA LYS A 185 -13.72 -11.67 34.12
C LYS A 185 -14.42 -10.94 32.97
N MET A 186 -15.46 -10.16 33.25
CA MET A 186 -16.14 -9.35 32.23
C MET A 186 -15.23 -8.28 31.59
N HIS A 187 -14.39 -7.61 32.38
CA HIS A 187 -13.44 -6.62 31.84
C HIS A 187 -12.38 -7.29 30.96
N ALA A 188 -11.88 -8.46 31.36
CA ALA A 188 -10.92 -9.22 30.58
C ALA A 188 -11.53 -9.72 29.26
N GLU A 189 -12.74 -10.26 29.28
CA GLU A 189 -13.45 -10.68 28.05
C GLU A 189 -13.68 -9.52 27.09
N ARG A 190 -14.02 -8.32 27.62
CA ARG A 190 -14.13 -7.10 26.79
C ARG A 190 -12.80 -6.67 26.20
N ALA A 191 -11.71 -6.77 26.95
CA ALA A 191 -10.37 -6.45 26.48
C ALA A 191 -9.92 -7.43 25.38
N GLU A 192 -10.11 -8.73 25.61
CA GLU A 192 -9.79 -9.79 24.65
C GLU A 192 -10.61 -9.64 23.36
N LYS A 193 -11.90 -9.34 23.48
CA LYS A 193 -12.76 -9.01 22.35
C LYS A 193 -12.23 -7.80 21.55
N LYS A 194 -11.86 -6.73 22.24
CA LYS A 194 -11.34 -5.51 21.60
C LYS A 194 -10.06 -5.80 20.83
N GLU A 195 -9.14 -6.56 21.42
CA GLU A 195 -7.87 -6.92 20.80
C GLU A 195 -8.07 -7.76 19.52
N MET A 196 -8.95 -8.78 19.57
CA MET A 196 -9.26 -9.58 18.37
C MET A 196 -9.85 -8.71 17.24
N ILE A 197 -10.73 -7.76 17.58
CA ILE A 197 -11.30 -6.84 16.59
C ILE A 197 -10.21 -5.95 15.98
N GLU A 198 -9.30 -5.42 16.80
CA GLU A 198 -8.17 -4.61 16.32
C GLU A 198 -7.23 -5.42 15.42
N ALA A 199 -6.95 -6.68 15.77
CA ALA A 199 -6.14 -7.58 14.95
C ALA A 199 -6.81 -7.92 13.61
N LEU A 200 -8.13 -8.18 13.60
CA LEU A 200 -8.89 -8.40 12.37
C LEU A 200 -8.94 -7.16 11.47
N HIS A 201 -9.05 -5.96 12.06
CA HIS A 201 -8.93 -4.72 11.30
C HIS A 201 -7.54 -4.56 10.69
N ALA A 202 -6.46 -4.78 11.45
CA ALA A 202 -5.09 -4.68 10.94
C ALA A 202 -4.85 -5.67 9.79
N TRP A 203 -5.35 -6.89 9.91
CA TRP A 203 -5.32 -7.89 8.84
C TRP A 203 -6.09 -7.43 7.60
N MET A 204 -7.29 -6.88 7.75
CA MET A 204 -8.11 -6.39 6.62
C MET A 204 -7.44 -5.22 5.90
N VAL A 205 -6.81 -4.31 6.65
CA VAL A 205 -6.04 -3.21 6.07
C VAL A 205 -4.82 -3.75 5.34
N THR A 206 -4.13 -4.74 5.91
CA THR A 206 -2.99 -5.39 5.28
C THR A 206 -3.38 -6.02 3.94
N GLU A 207 -4.46 -6.81 3.89
CA GLU A 207 -4.94 -7.40 2.63
C GLU A 207 -5.33 -6.34 1.60
N MET A 208 -6.01 -5.27 2.04
CA MET A 208 -6.39 -4.17 1.15
C MET A 208 -5.16 -3.51 0.51
N LEU A 209 -4.11 -3.26 1.30
CA LEU A 209 -2.87 -2.65 0.83
C LEU A 209 -2.10 -3.61 -0.10
N GLU A 210 -2.03 -4.90 0.23
CA GLU A 210 -1.41 -5.91 -0.63
C GLU A 210 -2.14 -6.08 -1.96
N LEU A 211 -3.48 -6.08 -1.97
CA LEU A 211 -4.28 -6.10 -3.20
C LEU A 211 -4.06 -4.84 -4.06
N LYS A 212 -3.77 -3.70 -3.43
CA LYS A 212 -3.34 -2.51 -4.14
C LYS A 212 -1.89 -2.62 -4.63
N GLY A 213 -1.12 -3.65 -4.28
CA GLY A 213 0.28 -3.80 -4.68
C GLY A 213 1.26 -3.03 -3.79
N ILE A 214 0.91 -2.77 -2.53
CA ILE A 214 1.83 -2.23 -1.51
C ILE A 214 2.28 -3.41 -0.62
N PRO A 215 3.57 -3.78 -0.61
CA PRO A 215 4.04 -5.00 0.05
C PRO A 215 4.19 -4.80 1.58
N VAL A 216 3.08 -4.86 2.32
CA VAL A 216 3.05 -4.59 3.77
C VAL A 216 4.00 -5.48 4.57
N LYS A 217 4.19 -6.73 4.16
CA LYS A 217 5.11 -7.67 4.83
C LYS A 217 6.58 -7.24 4.76
N THR A 218 6.97 -6.52 3.69
CA THR A 218 8.35 -6.07 3.46
C THR A 218 8.60 -4.71 4.11
N VAL A 219 7.71 -3.73 3.87
CA VAL A 219 7.90 -2.36 4.36
C VAL A 219 7.39 -2.14 5.78
N GLY A 220 6.54 -3.04 6.29
CA GLY A 220 5.86 -2.87 7.57
C GLY A 220 4.57 -2.03 7.47
N HIS A 221 3.69 -2.19 8.46
CA HIS A 221 2.34 -1.62 8.43
C HIS A 221 2.31 -0.08 8.42
N GLU A 222 3.18 0.57 9.20
CA GLU A 222 3.23 2.04 9.26
C GLU A 222 3.72 2.66 7.95
N CYS A 223 4.82 2.13 7.39
CA CYS A 223 5.33 2.58 6.09
C CYS A 223 4.33 2.32 4.97
N ALA A 224 3.62 1.18 4.99
CA ALA A 224 2.60 0.88 3.99
C ALA A 224 1.43 1.88 4.01
N LEU A 225 1.01 2.35 5.19
CA LEU A 225 0.02 3.42 5.31
C LEU A 225 0.56 4.77 4.82
N SER A 226 1.84 5.05 5.06
CA SER A 226 2.50 6.26 4.53
C SER A 226 2.56 6.24 3.00
N ILE A 227 3.00 5.12 2.40
CA ILE A 227 3.00 4.92 0.95
C ILE A 227 1.59 5.09 0.40
N PHE A 228 0.60 4.46 1.05
CA PHE A 228 -0.79 4.56 0.64
C PHE A 228 -1.26 6.03 0.61
N THR A 229 -0.98 6.80 1.66
CA THR A 229 -1.34 8.22 1.73
C THR A 229 -0.69 9.07 0.63
N GLU A 230 0.59 8.84 0.34
CA GLU A 230 1.31 9.56 -0.72
C GLU A 230 0.81 9.15 -2.13
N VAL A 231 0.47 7.88 -2.34
CA VAL A 231 -0.15 7.43 -3.61
C VAL A 231 -1.49 8.13 -3.83
N GLU A 232 -2.31 8.27 -2.79
CA GLU A 232 -3.56 9.01 -2.90
C GLU A 232 -3.36 10.49 -3.20
N ARG A 233 -2.30 11.08 -2.63
CA ARG A 233 -1.89 12.44 -2.96
C ARG A 233 -1.59 12.54 -4.45
N TYR A 234 -0.76 11.64 -5.00
CA TYR A 234 -0.45 11.62 -6.44
C TYR A 234 -1.69 11.41 -7.32
N GLU A 235 -2.59 10.49 -6.96
CA GLU A 235 -3.84 10.26 -7.69
C GLU A 235 -4.75 11.51 -7.74
N SER A 236 -4.62 12.41 -6.76
CA SER A 236 -5.38 13.67 -6.70
C SER A 236 -4.69 14.85 -7.40
N MET A 237 -3.43 14.70 -7.83
CA MET A 237 -2.69 15.78 -8.47
C MET A 237 -3.10 15.96 -9.95
N PRO A 238 -3.04 17.19 -10.49
CA PRO A 238 -3.16 17.41 -11.92
C PRO A 238 -1.93 16.84 -12.66
N SER A 239 -2.13 16.41 -13.91
CA SER A 239 -1.10 15.77 -14.74
C SER A 239 0.20 16.60 -14.88
N SER A 240 0.09 17.93 -14.88
CA SER A 240 1.26 18.82 -14.95
C SER A 240 2.16 18.76 -13.72
N LEU A 241 1.58 18.68 -12.52
CA LEU A 241 2.34 18.50 -11.28
C LEU A 241 2.88 17.08 -11.17
N LEU A 242 2.12 16.08 -11.64
CA LEU A 242 2.57 14.70 -11.68
C LEU A 242 3.81 14.53 -12.57
N GLN A 243 3.82 15.17 -13.74
CA GLN A 243 4.99 15.19 -14.63
C GLN A 243 6.17 15.95 -14.02
N ALA A 244 5.93 17.03 -13.27
CA ALA A 244 6.99 17.74 -12.56
C ALA A 244 7.63 16.87 -11.46
N GLU A 245 6.83 16.19 -10.64
CA GLU A 245 7.31 15.22 -9.64
C GLU A 245 8.02 14.02 -10.28
N TYR A 246 7.56 13.57 -11.44
CA TYR A 246 8.25 12.52 -12.18
C TYR A 246 9.62 12.98 -12.68
N ALA A 247 9.73 14.24 -13.13
CA ALA A 247 10.99 14.83 -13.57
C ALA A 247 11.97 15.08 -12.40
N THR A 248 11.51 15.45 -11.20
CA THR A 248 12.38 15.63 -10.02
C THR A 248 13.04 14.33 -9.58
N LEU A 249 12.42 13.18 -9.86
CA LEU A 249 12.99 11.85 -9.61
C LEU A 249 14.05 11.44 -10.65
N GLY A 250 14.39 12.30 -11.62
CA GLY A 250 15.41 12.04 -12.62
C GLY A 250 14.96 11.12 -13.77
N MET A 251 13.64 10.94 -13.93
CA MET A 251 13.08 10.19 -15.06
C MET A 251 13.07 11.03 -16.34
N PRO A 252 13.20 10.41 -17.53
CA PRO A 252 13.11 11.13 -18.79
C PRO A 252 11.76 11.82 -18.93
N SER A 253 11.77 13.05 -19.45
CA SER A 253 10.52 13.80 -19.68
C SER A 253 9.71 13.15 -20.80
N GLU A 254 8.58 12.55 -20.44
CA GLU A 254 7.68 11.85 -21.36
C GLU A 254 6.29 12.53 -21.40
N PRO A 255 6.12 13.61 -22.18
CA PRO A 255 4.88 14.40 -22.17
C PRO A 255 3.65 13.65 -22.70
N GLN A 256 3.84 12.54 -23.40
CA GLN A 256 2.78 11.69 -23.97
C GLN A 256 2.43 10.48 -23.07
N LEU A 257 3.10 10.31 -21.94
CA LEU A 257 2.86 9.18 -21.05
C LEU A 257 1.51 9.35 -20.34
N GLU A 258 0.70 8.29 -20.31
CA GLU A 258 -0.58 8.33 -19.61
C GLU A 258 -0.38 8.52 -18.09
N ASP A 259 -1.26 9.30 -17.46
CA ASP A 259 -1.24 9.52 -16.01
C ASP A 259 -1.24 8.23 -15.19
N LYS A 260 -1.91 7.18 -15.69
CA LYS A 260 -1.92 5.85 -15.05
C LYS A 260 -0.53 5.24 -14.96
N GLU A 261 0.27 5.38 -16.01
CA GLU A 261 1.62 4.82 -16.05
C GLU A 261 2.60 5.68 -15.23
N LEU A 262 2.43 7.01 -15.24
CA LEU A 262 3.14 7.91 -14.32
C LEU A 262 2.88 7.53 -12.86
N LEU A 263 1.62 7.35 -12.47
CA LEU A 263 1.25 6.93 -11.12
C LEU A 263 1.83 5.57 -10.75
N ARG A 264 1.82 4.61 -11.69
CA ARG A 264 2.41 3.29 -11.48
C ARG A 264 3.91 3.39 -11.19
N ARG A 265 4.65 4.18 -11.99
CA ARG A 265 6.10 4.38 -11.81
C ARG A 265 6.40 5.14 -10.52
N LEU A 266 5.70 6.23 -10.23
CA LEU A 266 5.85 7.00 -8.99
C LEU A 266 5.61 6.16 -7.75
N LYS A 267 4.55 5.35 -7.76
CA LYS A 267 4.26 4.40 -6.68
C LYS A 267 5.39 3.39 -6.50
N GLN A 268 5.93 2.85 -7.58
CA GLN A 268 7.05 1.91 -7.52
C GLN A 268 8.27 2.56 -6.83
N VAL A 269 8.60 3.80 -7.20
CA VAL A 269 9.70 4.55 -6.58
C VAL A 269 9.44 4.82 -5.09
N LEU A 270 8.19 5.17 -4.71
CA LEU A 270 7.82 5.31 -3.30
C LEU A 270 8.01 4.01 -2.53
N ILE A 271 7.64 2.87 -3.11
CA ILE A 271 7.81 1.56 -2.47
C ILE A 271 9.30 1.28 -2.24
N TRP A 272 10.14 1.47 -3.26
CA TRP A 272 11.59 1.29 -3.14
C TRP A 272 12.25 2.22 -2.13
N SER A 273 11.75 3.45 -1.98
CA SER A 273 12.26 4.38 -0.98
C SER A 273 12.10 3.88 0.47
N GLN A 274 11.25 2.88 0.70
CA GLN A 274 11.01 2.27 2.00
C GLN A 274 11.72 0.91 2.16
N PHE A 275 12.45 0.43 1.14
CA PHE A 275 13.13 -0.86 1.18
C PHE A 275 14.46 -0.77 1.93
N SER A 276 14.85 -1.89 2.56
CA SER A 276 16.21 -2.07 3.07
C SER A 276 17.21 -2.22 1.91
N VAL A 277 18.50 -2.03 2.17
CA VAL A 277 19.55 -2.27 1.14
C VAL A 277 19.47 -3.69 0.60
N ASP A 278 19.23 -4.68 1.47
CA ASP A 278 19.11 -6.08 1.05
C ASP A 278 17.90 -6.32 0.13
N ASP A 279 16.78 -5.64 0.37
CA ASP A 279 15.59 -5.76 -0.48
C ASP A 279 15.75 -5.01 -1.80
N LEU A 280 16.48 -3.88 -1.81
CA LEU A 280 16.86 -3.19 -3.04
C LEU A 280 17.81 -4.03 -3.89
N VAL A 281 18.77 -4.72 -3.28
CA VAL A 281 19.68 -5.66 -3.98
C VAL A 281 18.88 -6.78 -4.64
N LYS A 282 17.94 -7.41 -3.92
CA LYS A 282 17.06 -8.46 -4.49
C LYS A 282 16.22 -7.94 -5.66
N GLU A 283 15.70 -6.72 -5.55
CA GLU A 283 14.92 -6.12 -6.64
C GLU A 283 15.79 -5.81 -7.86
N CYS A 284 17.03 -5.33 -7.65
CA CYS A 284 18.01 -5.16 -8.73
C CYS A 284 18.35 -6.49 -9.40
N GLU A 285 18.64 -7.53 -8.62
CA GLU A 285 18.93 -8.88 -9.12
C GLU A 285 17.76 -9.46 -9.92
N ALA A 286 16.52 -9.29 -9.43
CA ALA A 286 15.30 -9.71 -10.12
C ALA A 286 15.09 -8.99 -11.47
N ARG A 287 15.73 -7.83 -11.66
CA ARG A 287 15.71 -7.02 -12.89
C ARG A 287 17.01 -7.14 -13.70
N GLU A 288 17.90 -8.06 -13.31
CA GLU A 288 19.21 -8.28 -13.94
C GLU A 288 20.10 -7.01 -13.95
N LEU A 289 19.97 -6.17 -12.92
CA LEU A 289 20.75 -4.94 -12.74
C LEU A 289 21.99 -5.19 -11.88
N SER A 290 23.03 -4.40 -12.11
CA SER A 290 24.25 -4.47 -11.30
C SER A 290 23.99 -4.01 -9.86
N THR A 291 24.53 -4.74 -8.89
CA THR A 291 24.47 -4.41 -7.45
C THR A 291 25.81 -3.90 -6.91
N GLY A 292 26.82 -3.74 -7.78
CA GLY A 292 28.18 -3.27 -7.45
C GLY A 292 28.48 -1.83 -7.90
N GLY A 293 29.75 -1.41 -7.93
CA GLY A 293 30.15 -0.10 -8.46
C GLY A 293 29.99 1.08 -7.48
N PHE A 294 30.15 0.83 -6.19
CA PHE A 294 30.05 1.86 -5.16
C PHE A 294 31.27 2.80 -5.13
N PRO A 295 31.11 4.07 -4.70
CA PRO A 295 32.23 4.97 -4.47
C PRO A 295 33.18 4.43 -3.38
N SER A 296 34.42 4.92 -3.36
CA SER A 296 35.45 4.49 -2.40
C SER A 296 34.98 4.74 -0.96
N ARG A 297 34.72 3.65 -0.21
CA ARG A 297 34.09 3.61 1.14
C ARG A 297 32.64 4.14 1.15
N PRO A 298 31.67 3.36 0.66
CA PRO A 298 30.28 3.79 0.60
C PRO A 298 29.61 3.72 1.98
N SER A 299 28.90 4.79 2.35
CA SER A 299 27.92 4.73 3.43
C SER A 299 26.69 3.93 2.99
N GLU A 300 25.87 3.48 3.95
CA GLU A 300 24.59 2.84 3.64
C GLU A 300 23.68 3.75 2.81
N ALA A 301 23.70 5.06 3.05
CA ALA A 301 22.96 6.03 2.26
C ALA A 301 23.44 6.10 0.80
N ASP A 302 24.76 6.00 0.57
CA ASP A 302 25.32 5.98 -0.79
C ASP A 302 24.91 4.70 -1.53
N LYS A 303 24.88 3.56 -0.84
CA LYS A 303 24.40 2.29 -1.43
C LYS A 303 22.94 2.37 -1.81
N VAL A 304 22.08 2.88 -0.92
CA VAL A 304 20.65 3.09 -1.21
C VAL A 304 20.50 3.99 -2.42
N GLN A 305 21.21 5.11 -2.48
CA GLN A 305 21.11 6.06 -3.59
C GLN A 305 21.50 5.43 -4.94
N VAL A 306 22.63 4.71 -5.01
CA VAL A 306 23.07 4.06 -6.25
C VAL A 306 22.08 3.00 -6.71
N LEU A 307 21.61 2.14 -5.80
CA LEU A 307 20.63 1.09 -6.14
C LEU A 307 19.29 1.69 -6.57
N MET A 308 18.82 2.73 -5.87
CA MET A 308 17.60 3.44 -6.24
C MET A 308 17.73 4.11 -7.60
N ASP A 309 18.86 4.75 -7.90
CA ASP A 309 19.08 5.41 -9.19
C ASP A 309 19.01 4.39 -10.34
N ARG A 310 19.62 3.21 -10.21
CA ARG A 310 19.52 2.13 -11.20
C ARG A 310 18.10 1.60 -11.37
N LEU A 311 17.38 1.39 -10.26
CA LEU A 311 15.99 0.93 -10.30
C LEU A 311 15.06 1.96 -10.94
N ILE A 312 15.21 3.23 -10.59
CA ILE A 312 14.48 4.36 -11.20
C ILE A 312 14.73 4.37 -12.69
N LEU A 313 16.00 4.35 -13.09
CA LEU A 313 16.40 4.31 -14.48
C LEU A 313 15.75 3.11 -15.20
N SER A 314 15.75 1.90 -14.63
CA SER A 314 15.13 0.72 -15.23
C SER A 314 13.65 0.87 -15.62
N LEU A 315 12.91 1.84 -15.05
CA LEU A 315 11.51 2.10 -15.39
C LEU A 315 11.34 2.93 -16.68
N GLY A 316 12.42 3.55 -17.18
CA GLY A 316 12.40 4.57 -18.23
C GLY A 316 12.66 4.06 -19.64
N VAL A 317 12.61 2.75 -19.89
CA VAL A 317 13.00 2.11 -21.16
C VAL A 317 12.39 2.80 -22.39
N ASP A 318 11.06 3.00 -22.41
CA ASP A 318 10.37 3.65 -23.53
C ASP A 318 10.77 5.12 -23.71
N GLY A 319 11.06 5.80 -22.61
CA GLY A 319 11.53 7.18 -22.59
C GLY A 319 12.93 7.31 -23.17
N TRP A 320 13.81 6.36 -22.86
CA TRP A 320 15.16 6.29 -23.41
C TRP A 320 15.18 6.04 -24.90
N GLU A 321 14.31 5.15 -25.40
CA GLU A 321 14.17 4.91 -26.83
C GLU A 321 13.78 6.18 -27.59
N LYS A 322 12.81 6.94 -27.08
CA LYS A 322 12.41 8.24 -27.65
C LYS A 322 13.51 9.28 -27.58
N GLN A 323 14.33 9.24 -26.53
CA GLN A 323 15.52 10.09 -26.43
C GLN A 323 16.64 9.62 -27.37
N GLY A 324 16.57 8.43 -27.97
CA GLY A 324 17.55 7.92 -28.93
C GLY A 324 18.60 6.97 -28.35
N ILE A 325 18.31 6.36 -27.20
CA ILE A 325 19.10 5.27 -26.61
C ILE A 325 18.35 3.97 -26.91
N PRO A 326 18.85 3.11 -27.82
CA PRO A 326 18.10 1.97 -28.33
C PRO A 326 18.18 0.77 -27.38
N VAL A 327 17.48 0.85 -26.24
CA VAL A 327 17.55 -0.09 -25.13
C VAL A 327 17.42 -1.55 -25.57
N TYR A 328 16.45 -1.87 -26.45
CA TYR A 328 16.24 -3.24 -26.93
C TYR A 328 17.32 -3.76 -27.88
N ARG A 329 18.23 -2.89 -28.35
CA ARG A 329 19.34 -3.23 -29.27
C ARG A 329 20.68 -3.41 -28.54
N LEU A 330 20.80 -2.87 -27.34
CA LEU A 330 21.99 -2.95 -26.49
C LEU A 330 22.21 -4.37 -25.93
N THR A 331 23.38 -4.59 -25.33
CA THR A 331 23.79 -5.84 -24.68
C THR A 331 22.94 -6.18 -23.47
N SER A 332 22.52 -5.19 -22.69
CA SER A 332 21.70 -5.36 -21.49
C SER A 332 20.95 -4.05 -21.11
N LEU A 333 20.00 -4.16 -20.18
CA LEU A 333 19.35 -2.98 -19.58
C LEU A 333 20.35 -2.15 -18.76
N GLU A 334 21.33 -2.81 -18.13
CA GLU A 334 22.44 -2.15 -17.44
C GLU A 334 23.25 -1.27 -18.39
N ALA A 335 23.51 -1.72 -19.63
CA ALA A 335 24.22 -0.93 -20.62
C ALA A 335 23.48 0.38 -20.97
N ALA A 336 22.14 0.32 -21.05
CA ALA A 336 21.32 1.52 -21.24
C ALA A 336 21.41 2.48 -20.06
N ILE A 337 21.39 1.94 -18.83
CA ILE A 337 21.55 2.71 -17.59
C ILE A 337 22.91 3.41 -17.58
N VAL A 338 23.99 2.67 -17.86
CA VAL A 338 25.35 3.23 -17.92
C VAL A 338 25.41 4.38 -18.92
N ILE A 339 24.90 4.20 -20.14
CA ILE A 339 24.87 5.29 -21.14
C ILE A 339 24.12 6.52 -20.62
N VAL A 340 22.94 6.33 -20.00
CA VAL A 340 22.15 7.44 -19.46
C VAL A 340 22.88 8.15 -18.32
N GLU A 341 23.49 7.40 -17.40
CA GLU A 341 24.29 7.95 -16.30
C GLU A 341 25.48 8.76 -16.83
N GLU A 342 26.23 8.24 -17.81
CA GLU A 342 27.37 8.95 -18.37
C GLU A 342 26.98 10.20 -19.14
N LEU A 343 25.88 10.16 -19.88
CA LEU A 343 25.35 11.34 -20.55
C LEU A 343 24.88 12.40 -19.55
N GLY A 344 24.22 11.99 -18.46
CA GLY A 344 23.83 12.90 -17.39
C GLY A 344 25.03 13.59 -16.74
N ARG A 345 26.13 12.86 -16.50
CA ARG A 345 27.39 13.43 -15.98
C ARG A 345 27.98 14.45 -16.95
N LEU A 346 27.98 14.16 -18.25
CA LEU A 346 28.51 15.05 -19.28
C LEU A 346 27.65 16.30 -19.51
N GLU A 347 26.33 16.17 -19.44
CA GLU A 347 25.40 17.29 -19.47
C GLU A 347 25.64 18.24 -18.27
N GLY A 348 25.97 17.68 -17.11
CA GLY A 348 26.35 18.44 -15.91
C GLY A 348 27.76 19.07 -15.93
N ALA A 349 28.71 18.49 -16.67
CA ALA A 349 30.11 18.90 -16.67
C ALA A 349 30.37 20.26 -17.35
N LYS A 350 31.51 20.91 -17.06
CA LYS A 350 31.90 22.14 -17.78
C LYS A 350 32.31 21.81 -19.21
N GLN A 351 32.14 22.76 -20.13
CA GLN A 351 32.51 22.55 -21.54
C GLN A 351 33.99 22.15 -21.72
N ALA A 352 34.90 22.71 -20.91
CA ALA A 352 36.32 22.34 -20.95
C ALA A 352 36.57 20.86 -20.61
N ASP A 353 35.78 20.31 -19.68
CA ASP A 353 35.88 18.92 -19.22
C ASP A 353 35.34 17.97 -20.29
N VAL A 354 34.19 18.31 -20.89
CA VAL A 354 33.61 17.59 -22.03
C VAL A 354 34.57 17.60 -23.22
N SER A 355 35.18 18.75 -23.54
CA SER A 355 36.19 18.83 -24.61
C SER A 355 37.45 18.04 -24.30
N ALA A 356 37.84 17.90 -23.03
CA ALA A 356 38.97 17.09 -22.62
C ALA A 356 38.68 15.59 -22.80
N ALA A 357 37.51 15.11 -22.36
CA ALA A 357 37.07 13.74 -22.57
C ALA A 357 36.94 13.40 -24.07
N TYR A 358 36.36 14.32 -24.85
CA TYR A 358 36.24 14.18 -26.30
C TYR A 358 37.60 14.11 -27.01
N ARG A 359 38.61 14.85 -26.51
CA ARG A 359 40.00 14.76 -26.99
C ARG A 359 40.68 13.45 -26.60
N LEU A 360 40.42 12.91 -25.40
CA LEU A 360 40.94 11.61 -24.98
C LEU A 360 40.44 10.47 -25.88
N LEU A 361 39.22 10.59 -26.40
CA LEU A 361 38.65 9.64 -27.35
C LEU A 361 39.18 9.79 -28.79
N GLY A 362 40.05 10.78 -29.05
CA GLY A 362 40.62 11.04 -30.38
C GLY A 362 39.60 11.54 -31.41
N LEU A 363 38.42 11.99 -30.99
CA LEU A 363 37.33 12.38 -31.89
C LEU A 363 37.57 13.79 -32.49
N PRO A 364 37.21 14.04 -33.78
CA PRO A 364 37.42 15.33 -34.44
C PRO A 364 36.63 16.47 -33.76
N HIS A 365 37.32 17.52 -33.32
CA HIS A 365 36.77 18.54 -32.39
C HIS A 365 36.69 19.97 -32.95
N GLU A 366 36.95 20.19 -34.24
CA GLU A 366 37.02 21.56 -34.79
C GLU A 366 35.64 22.26 -34.75
N ALA A 367 35.57 23.34 -33.96
CA ALA A 367 34.43 24.25 -33.82
C ALA A 367 33.08 23.65 -33.33
N LEU A 368 33.11 22.62 -32.47
CA LEU A 368 31.88 22.06 -31.86
C LEU A 368 31.50 22.74 -30.56
N ASP A 369 30.20 22.95 -30.37
CA ASP A 369 29.63 23.38 -29.10
C ASP A 369 29.44 22.18 -28.13
N LYS A 370 29.14 22.49 -26.85
CA LYS A 370 28.96 21.45 -25.82
C LYS A 370 27.88 20.44 -26.20
N ALA A 371 26.76 20.91 -26.78
CA ALA A 371 25.63 20.07 -27.15
C ALA A 371 25.99 19.10 -28.28
N ALA A 372 26.71 19.56 -29.31
CA ALA A 372 27.15 18.70 -30.41
C ALA A 372 28.19 17.66 -29.95
N MET A 373 29.10 18.03 -29.04
CA MET A 373 30.05 17.07 -28.44
C MET A 373 29.29 15.97 -27.68
N ILE A 374 28.32 16.32 -26.82
CA ILE A 374 27.51 15.36 -26.07
C ILE A 374 26.70 14.45 -27.01
N SER A 375 26.11 15.02 -28.07
CA SER A 375 25.36 14.25 -29.08
C SER A 375 26.25 13.20 -29.78
N ARG A 376 27.49 13.55 -30.13
CA ARG A 376 28.45 12.58 -30.71
C ARG A 376 28.90 11.54 -29.70
N LEU A 377 29.22 11.95 -28.47
CA LEU A 377 29.57 11.02 -27.39
C LEU A 377 28.46 10.02 -27.11
N LYS A 378 27.20 10.45 -27.15
CA LYS A 378 26.04 9.57 -27.06
C LYS A 378 26.04 8.50 -28.14
N HIS A 379 26.23 8.86 -29.40
CA HIS A 379 26.31 7.88 -30.49
C HIS A 379 27.48 6.91 -30.31
N TYR A 380 28.64 7.41 -29.86
CA TYR A 380 29.81 6.59 -29.58
C TYR A 380 29.56 5.58 -28.45
N LEU A 381 29.04 6.02 -27.32
CA LEU A 381 28.70 5.17 -26.17
C LEU A 381 27.63 4.13 -26.54
N VAL A 382 26.63 4.51 -27.35
CA VAL A 382 25.64 3.56 -27.87
C VAL A 382 26.32 2.49 -28.73
N TRP A 383 27.27 2.85 -29.60
CA TRP A 383 27.96 1.88 -30.45
C TRP A 383 28.84 0.92 -29.67
N GLN A 384 29.51 1.37 -28.60
CA GLN A 384 30.28 0.50 -27.71
C GLN A 384 29.43 -0.59 -27.06
N GLU A 385 28.18 -0.27 -26.71
CA GLU A 385 27.27 -1.16 -26.00
C GLU A 385 26.25 -1.89 -26.90
N LEU A 386 26.32 -1.69 -28.22
CA LEU A 386 25.47 -2.43 -29.17
C LEU A 386 25.91 -3.89 -29.26
N ARG A 387 24.92 -4.80 -29.36
CA ARG A 387 25.23 -6.20 -29.67
C ARG A 387 25.97 -6.30 -31.00
N PRO A 388 26.98 -7.19 -31.16
CA PRO A 388 27.78 -7.28 -32.39
C PRO A 388 26.95 -7.44 -33.67
N ALA A 389 25.83 -8.16 -33.61
CA ALA A 389 24.90 -8.31 -34.74
C ALA A 389 24.18 -7.00 -35.11
N GLU A 390 23.84 -6.17 -34.13
CA GLU A 390 23.19 -4.86 -34.34
C GLU A 390 24.18 -3.79 -34.79
N LEU A 391 25.42 -3.83 -34.28
CA LEU A 391 26.50 -2.96 -34.74
C LEU A 391 26.81 -3.19 -36.23
N ARG A 392 26.88 -4.45 -36.67
CA ARG A 392 27.01 -4.81 -38.09
C ARG A 392 25.86 -4.26 -38.94
N LYS A 393 24.62 -4.29 -38.45
CA LYS A 393 23.47 -3.69 -39.15
C LYS A 393 23.60 -2.17 -39.28
N GLU A 394 24.10 -1.47 -38.27
CA GLU A 394 24.42 -0.03 -38.39
C GLU A 394 25.51 0.22 -39.44
N CYS A 395 26.59 -0.56 -39.46
CA CYS A 395 27.61 -0.44 -40.50
C CYS A 395 27.02 -0.58 -41.91
N VAL A 396 26.18 -1.62 -42.15
CA VAL A 396 25.50 -1.81 -43.44
C VAL A 396 24.61 -0.62 -43.79
N LYS A 397 23.86 -0.08 -42.83
CA LYS A 397 23.00 1.10 -43.02
C LYS A 397 23.80 2.34 -43.43
N HIS A 398 25.03 2.49 -42.92
CA HIS A 398 25.95 3.56 -43.27
C HIS A 398 26.81 3.25 -44.52
N GLY A 399 26.57 2.12 -45.20
CA GLY A 399 27.27 1.71 -46.43
C GLY A 399 28.69 1.18 -46.19
N LEU A 400 28.97 0.67 -45.00
CA LEU A 400 30.26 0.13 -44.57
C LEU A 400 30.24 -1.42 -44.57
N PRO A 401 31.40 -2.08 -44.78
CA PRO A 401 31.49 -3.53 -44.74
C PRO A 401 31.22 -4.07 -43.32
N ALA A 402 30.36 -5.09 -43.22
CA ALA A 402 29.97 -5.71 -41.94
C ALA A 402 30.95 -6.80 -41.44
N MET A 403 32.24 -6.64 -41.76
CA MET A 403 33.29 -7.62 -41.52
C MET A 403 34.39 -6.96 -40.68
N GLY A 404 34.75 -7.59 -39.56
CA GLY A 404 35.73 -7.07 -38.61
C GLY A 404 35.30 -7.28 -37.16
N ASP A 405 36.22 -6.97 -36.26
CA ASP A 405 35.96 -6.95 -34.81
C ASP A 405 35.11 -5.72 -34.43
N PRO A 406 34.40 -5.74 -33.28
CA PRO A 406 33.53 -4.63 -32.86
C PRO A 406 34.24 -3.27 -32.85
N GLU A 407 35.51 -3.24 -32.45
CA GLU A 407 36.34 -2.03 -32.41
C GLU A 407 36.60 -1.45 -33.81
N GLU A 408 36.91 -2.30 -34.79
CA GLU A 408 37.10 -1.89 -36.19
C GLU A 408 35.80 -1.34 -36.79
N LEU A 409 34.65 -1.95 -36.47
CA LEU A 409 33.34 -1.50 -36.92
C LEU A 409 32.98 -0.12 -36.32
N ILE A 410 33.30 0.10 -35.04
CA ILE A 410 33.13 1.41 -34.37
C ILE A 410 34.05 2.45 -35.03
N ALA A 411 35.32 2.12 -35.30
CA ALA A 411 36.28 2.99 -35.99
C ALA A 411 35.74 3.47 -37.34
N GLN A 412 35.20 2.54 -38.14
CA GLN A 412 34.64 2.83 -39.45
C GLN A 412 33.40 3.74 -39.34
N LEU A 413 32.53 3.51 -38.36
CA LEU A 413 31.35 4.35 -38.11
C LEU A 413 31.74 5.77 -37.68
N VAL A 414 32.73 5.91 -36.80
CA VAL A 414 33.27 7.20 -36.36
C VAL A 414 33.88 7.96 -37.55
N LEU A 415 34.72 7.29 -38.35
CA LEU A 415 35.39 7.88 -39.49
C LEU A 415 34.40 8.34 -40.57
N LYS A 416 33.37 7.52 -40.82
CA LYS A 416 32.32 7.83 -41.79
C LYS A 416 31.44 9.00 -41.36
N ASN A 417 31.12 9.10 -40.06
CA ASN A 417 30.17 10.08 -39.55
C ASN A 417 30.82 11.40 -39.14
N TRP A 418 32.06 11.40 -38.62
CA TRP A 418 32.65 12.57 -37.97
C TRP A 418 34.00 13.04 -38.54
N GLY A 419 34.59 12.31 -39.49
CA GLY A 419 35.77 12.77 -40.25
C GLY A 419 37.05 11.98 -39.96
N VAL A 420 38.21 12.60 -40.18
CA VAL A 420 39.51 11.93 -40.18
C VAL A 420 39.95 11.60 -38.75
N LEU A 421 40.19 10.32 -38.49
CA LEU A 421 40.85 9.84 -37.27
C LEU A 421 42.38 9.79 -37.49
N PRO A 422 43.20 9.89 -36.43
CA PRO A 422 44.64 9.63 -36.50
C PRO A 422 44.94 8.25 -37.13
N GLU A 423 46.07 8.13 -37.85
CA GLU A 423 46.47 6.86 -38.50
C GLU A 423 46.64 5.70 -37.51
N ASP A 424 46.99 5.99 -36.25
CA ASP A 424 47.15 5.03 -35.16
C ASP A 424 45.97 5.07 -34.15
N TRP A 425 44.75 5.36 -34.63
CA TRP A 425 43.57 5.37 -33.76
C TRP A 425 43.12 3.94 -33.43
N ASP A 426 43.36 3.52 -32.19
CA ASP A 426 42.65 2.42 -31.54
C ASP A 426 41.44 2.99 -30.79
N ALA A 427 40.35 2.23 -30.66
CA ALA A 427 39.20 2.63 -29.87
C ALA A 427 39.65 2.74 -28.40
N PRO A 428 39.88 3.96 -27.87
CA PRO A 428 40.43 4.08 -26.54
C PRO A 428 39.35 3.71 -25.53
N ASP A 429 39.79 3.14 -24.40
CA ASP A 429 38.88 2.93 -23.28
C ASP A 429 38.18 4.25 -22.94
N PRO A 430 36.87 4.23 -22.69
CA PRO A 430 36.17 5.43 -22.26
C PRO A 430 36.91 6.03 -21.06
N PRO A 431 37.11 7.37 -21.03
CA PRO A 431 37.72 8.01 -19.88
C PRO A 431 36.93 7.67 -18.62
N ASP A 432 37.60 7.64 -17.46
CA ASP A 432 36.92 7.40 -16.18
C ASP A 432 35.88 8.49 -15.93
N TRP A 433 34.64 8.21 -16.34
CA TRP A 433 33.55 9.15 -16.33
C TRP A 433 33.10 9.48 -14.91
N SER A 434 33.45 8.63 -13.92
CA SER A 434 33.19 8.86 -12.51
C SER A 434 33.89 10.11 -11.97
N ARG A 435 34.92 10.60 -12.68
CA ARG A 435 35.59 11.88 -12.40
C ARG A 435 34.68 13.10 -12.62
N PHE A 436 33.67 12.98 -13.47
CA PHE A 436 32.72 14.06 -13.75
C PHE A 436 31.54 13.96 -12.80
N GLN A 437 31.55 14.77 -11.74
CA GLN A 437 30.44 14.76 -10.78
C GLN A 437 29.17 15.29 -11.44
N PRO A 438 28.06 14.54 -11.40
CA PRO A 438 26.77 15.10 -11.78
C PRO A 438 26.41 16.23 -10.78
N PRO A 439 25.62 17.23 -11.20
CA PRO A 439 25.03 18.15 -10.23
C PRO A 439 24.29 17.31 -9.18
N PRO A 440 24.41 17.63 -7.88
CA PRO A 440 23.66 16.91 -6.86
C PRO A 440 22.19 16.93 -7.28
N ARG A 441 21.54 15.75 -7.30
CA ARG A 441 20.07 15.69 -7.39
C ARG A 441 19.57 16.73 -6.41
N GLN A 442 18.70 17.65 -6.86
CA GLN A 442 18.02 18.54 -5.94
C GLN A 442 17.16 17.64 -5.05
N SER A 443 17.76 17.12 -3.98
CA SER A 443 17.04 16.47 -2.91
C SER A 443 15.97 17.46 -2.52
N ARG A 444 14.72 17.00 -2.48
CA ARG A 444 13.61 17.71 -1.84
C ARG A 444 14.22 18.49 -0.68
N PRO A 445 14.15 19.83 -0.67
CA PRO A 445 14.80 20.61 0.39
C PRO A 445 14.38 19.94 1.69
N ALA A 446 15.38 19.44 2.43
CA ALA A 446 15.13 18.71 3.66
C ALA A 446 14.10 19.54 4.44
N PRO A 447 13.00 18.93 4.94
CA PRO A 447 12.00 19.68 5.69
C PRO A 447 12.78 20.54 6.68
N ALA A 448 12.59 21.86 6.56
CA ALA A 448 13.48 22.83 7.20
C ALA A 448 13.75 22.37 8.63
N PRO A 449 15.02 22.35 9.09
CA PRO A 449 15.38 21.79 10.38
C PRO A 449 14.38 22.30 11.41
N PRO A 450 13.79 21.42 12.24
CA PRO A 450 12.73 21.80 13.16
C PRO A 450 13.18 23.04 13.90
N SER A 451 12.37 24.10 13.84
CA SER A 451 12.73 25.39 14.47
C SER A 451 13.28 25.14 15.87
N ALA A 452 14.21 25.97 16.35
CA ALA A 452 14.86 25.77 17.66
C ALA A 452 13.85 25.50 18.81
N LYS A 453 12.64 26.05 18.69
CA LYS A 453 11.50 25.82 19.60
C LYS A 453 10.95 24.39 19.57
N VAL A 454 10.84 23.78 18.39
CA VAL A 454 10.40 22.38 18.21
C VAL A 454 11.46 21.41 18.73
N ALA A 455 12.73 21.64 18.40
CA ALA A 455 13.83 20.80 18.90
C ALA A 455 13.99 20.88 20.44
N ALA A 456 13.71 22.04 21.05
CA ALA A 456 13.64 22.18 22.50
C ALA A 456 12.44 21.42 23.10
N SER A 457 11.29 21.40 22.41
CA SER A 457 10.09 20.69 22.88
C SER A 457 10.26 19.16 22.87
N PHE A 458 11.00 18.59 21.91
CA PHE A 458 11.38 17.17 21.94
C PHE A 458 12.30 16.85 23.12
N ARG A 459 13.27 17.72 23.42
CA ARG A 459 14.17 17.58 24.58
C ARG A 459 13.44 17.65 25.92
N GLU A 460 12.45 18.53 26.06
CA GLU A 460 11.59 18.63 27.26
C GLU A 460 10.77 17.35 27.50
N LEU A 461 10.40 16.64 26.42
CA LEU A 461 9.75 15.33 26.50
C LEU A 461 10.73 14.17 26.66
N GLY A 462 12.04 14.43 26.65
CA GLY A 462 13.09 13.42 26.74
C GLY A 462 13.21 12.55 25.49
N LEU A 463 12.89 13.12 24.32
CA LEU A 463 12.83 12.41 23.04
C LEU A 463 13.81 13.02 22.02
N ASP A 464 14.23 12.18 21.09
CA ASP A 464 14.95 12.62 19.91
C ASP A 464 14.01 13.33 18.92
N VAL A 465 14.52 14.22 18.07
CA VAL A 465 13.74 14.90 17.03
C VAL A 465 13.18 13.94 15.98
N SER A 466 13.75 12.73 15.89
CA SER A 466 13.29 11.62 15.07
C SER A 466 12.21 10.75 15.74
N ALA A 467 11.75 11.08 16.94
CA ALA A 467 10.84 10.23 17.71
C ALA A 467 9.44 10.11 17.06
N SER A 468 8.90 8.88 17.05
CA SER A 468 7.60 8.58 16.45
C SER A 468 6.44 9.10 17.29
N HIS A 469 5.26 9.24 16.67
CA HIS A 469 4.07 9.79 17.32
C HIS A 469 3.62 8.94 18.53
N GLU A 470 3.87 7.63 18.49
CA GLU A 470 3.64 6.74 19.62
C GLU A 470 4.62 6.99 20.77
N GLN A 471 5.90 7.22 20.46
CA GLN A 471 6.93 7.55 21.45
C GLN A 471 6.61 8.89 22.15
N VAL A 472 6.18 9.90 21.39
CA VAL A 472 5.72 11.21 21.90
C VAL A 472 4.52 11.05 22.84
N ARG A 473 3.50 10.29 22.44
CA ARG A 473 2.33 10.01 23.29
C ARG A 473 2.68 9.23 24.55
N LYS A 474 3.58 8.24 24.44
CA LYS A 474 4.03 7.43 25.58
C LYS A 474 4.84 8.24 26.58
N ALA A 475 5.76 9.08 26.10
CA ALA A 475 6.54 10.00 26.92
C ALA A 475 5.64 11.02 27.63
N TYR A 476 4.71 11.65 26.90
CA TYR A 476 3.74 12.58 27.48
C TYR A 476 2.89 11.92 28.58
N ARG A 477 2.32 10.74 28.35
CA ARG A 477 1.54 10.02 29.38
C ARG A 477 2.36 9.71 30.62
N LYS A 478 3.62 9.31 30.44
CA LYS A 478 4.55 9.02 31.56
C LYS A 478 4.83 10.27 32.38
N LEU A 479 5.16 11.38 31.71
CA LEU A 479 5.48 12.66 32.35
C LEU A 479 4.24 13.33 32.98
N ALA A 480 3.08 13.26 32.32
CA ALA A 480 1.81 13.78 32.82
C ALA A 480 1.37 13.06 34.11
N LEU A 481 1.58 11.74 34.19
CA LEU A 481 1.31 10.97 35.41
C LEU A 481 2.30 11.27 36.54
N GLN A 482 3.55 11.63 36.19
CA GLN A 482 4.61 11.96 37.15
C GLN A 482 4.41 13.34 37.78
N TYR A 483 4.00 14.33 36.97
CA TYR A 483 3.86 15.74 37.39
C TYR A 483 2.40 16.18 37.59
N HIS A 484 1.46 15.24 37.70
CA HIS A 484 0.05 15.58 37.95
C HIS A 484 -0.13 16.30 39.30
N PRO A 485 -0.91 17.40 39.37
CA PRO A 485 -1.11 18.15 40.60
C PRO A 485 -1.72 17.30 41.72
N ASP A 486 -2.66 16.41 41.41
CA ASP A 486 -3.29 15.52 42.41
C ASP A 486 -2.32 14.50 43.05
N LYS A 487 -1.21 14.17 42.39
CA LYS A 487 -0.22 13.20 42.90
C LYS A 487 0.94 13.87 43.65
N ASN A 488 1.04 15.20 43.60
CA ASN A 488 2.14 15.97 44.18
C ASN A 488 1.60 17.14 45.03
N PRO A 489 0.99 16.88 46.20
CA PRO A 489 0.46 17.94 47.06
C PRO A 489 1.58 18.74 47.78
N GLY A 490 1.35 20.03 48.04
CA GLY A 490 2.23 20.89 48.88
C GLY A 490 3.26 21.73 48.10
N LEU A 491 4.42 22.04 48.68
CA LEU A 491 5.47 22.86 48.03
C LEU A 491 6.03 22.25 46.71
N GLN A 492 5.85 20.94 46.52
CA GLN A 492 6.17 20.22 45.27
C GLN A 492 5.09 20.43 44.19
N GLN A 493 3.89 20.86 44.56
CA GLN A 493 2.78 21.12 43.66
C GLN A 493 3.09 22.28 42.72
N GLU A 494 3.67 23.37 43.20
CA GLU A 494 4.02 24.51 42.35
C GLU A 494 5.06 24.14 41.29
N GLN A 495 6.04 23.31 41.66
CA GLN A 495 7.06 22.80 40.73
C GLN A 495 6.47 21.79 39.74
N ALA A 496 5.59 20.90 40.22
CA ALA A 496 4.89 19.93 39.39
C ALA A 496 3.95 20.62 38.38
N VAL A 497 3.20 21.64 38.80
CA VAL A 497 2.31 22.44 37.95
C VAL A 497 3.12 23.17 36.86
N LYS A 498 4.24 23.82 37.22
CA LYS A 498 5.11 24.48 36.23
C LYS A 498 5.67 23.48 35.21
N LYS A 499 6.18 22.33 35.66
CA LYS A 499 6.66 21.28 34.76
C LYS A 499 5.55 20.68 33.90
N PHE A 500 4.36 20.47 34.47
CA PHE A 500 3.20 19.94 33.76
C PHE A 500 2.73 20.88 32.64
N GLN A 501 2.76 22.20 32.89
CA GLN A 501 2.47 23.21 31.86
C GLN A 501 3.50 23.18 30.73
N VAL A 502 4.79 23.09 31.04
CA VAL A 502 5.87 22.99 30.05
C VAL A 502 5.76 21.70 29.22
N ILE A 503 5.49 20.57 29.86
CA ILE A 503 5.29 19.27 29.20
C ILE A 503 4.08 19.30 28.27
N THR A 504 2.98 19.91 28.70
CA THR A 504 1.75 20.02 27.89
C THR A 504 1.96 20.93 26.68
N SER A 505 2.59 22.09 26.88
CA SER A 505 2.94 23.02 25.79
C SER A 505 3.92 22.41 24.79
N SER A 506 4.91 21.65 25.28
CA SER A 506 5.89 20.94 24.44
C SER A 506 5.22 19.83 23.62
N TYR A 507 4.30 19.08 24.22
CA TYR A 507 3.51 18.05 23.53
C TYR A 507 2.62 18.64 22.43
N GLU A 508 1.93 19.75 22.68
CA GLU A 508 1.12 20.44 21.68
C GLU A 508 1.97 20.96 20.51
N THR A 509 3.14 21.55 20.81
CA THR A 509 4.07 22.06 19.80
C THR A 509 4.64 20.94 18.92
N VAL A 510 4.98 19.79 19.52
CA VAL A 510 5.44 18.61 18.79
C VAL A 510 4.32 18.01 17.94
N LEU A 511 3.10 17.89 18.48
CA LEU A 511 1.96 17.41 17.70
C LEU A 511 1.63 18.30 16.51
N ASP A 512 1.68 19.62 16.68
CA ASP A 512 1.45 20.57 15.59
C ASP A 512 2.54 20.48 14.51
N HIS A 513 3.80 20.29 14.91
CA HIS A 513 4.90 20.03 13.98
C HIS A 513 4.73 18.72 13.22
N MET A 514 4.39 17.62 13.90
CA MET A 514 4.15 16.32 13.26
C MET A 514 2.94 16.36 12.32
N LYS A 515 1.89 17.10 12.65
CA LYS A 515 0.74 17.33 11.75
C LYS A 515 1.13 18.12 10.50
N LYS A 516 2.02 19.11 10.62
CA LYS A 516 2.53 19.90 9.49
C LYS A 516 3.51 19.14 8.60
N LEU A 517 4.20 18.13 9.13
CA LEU A 517 5.05 17.22 8.35
C LEU A 517 4.24 16.15 7.58
N SER A 518 3.02 15.85 8.03
CA SER A 518 2.09 14.91 7.37
C SER A 518 1.21 15.53 6.28
N VAL A 519 1.44 16.80 5.93
CA VAL A 519 0.78 17.56 4.84
C VAL A 519 1.86 17.96 3.85
#